data_AF-A0A1S9C4Z7-F1
#
_entry.id   AF-A0A1S9C4Z7-F1
#
_cell.length_a   1.000
_cell.length_b   1.000
_cell.length_c   1.000
_cell.angle_alpha   90.00
_cell.angle_beta   90.00
_cell.angle_gamma   90.00
#
_symmetry.space_group_name_H-M   'P 1'
#
loop_
_entity.id
_entity.type
_entity.pdbx_description
1 polymer ?
#
loop_
_entity_poly.entity_id
_entity_poly.type
_entity_poly.pdbx_seq_one_letter_code
_entity_poly.pdbx_strand_id
1 'polypeptide(L)'
;MDYHKEKWKKIQFKDRDYWEIYSQYDINDLVEFLNYPLHYKQFKDINIKIIIDKPIIYEYLYKVQNLFKQVKSIVIIDIESWIIASAYLLNKPLGHIEFEGAFFLTQQIGDIYEISEAEEPDEMSYAILKDKECNEIIFKQDYNIEDLPFEKIHKDNIKRLLDNTLDLKTTFNKFLVLSPATIRYGYQTKKHFFKVDDVLIIESLKEHLSHIEKEEILFSYTHEVTKLFNRKEKKVISKKSEAEGTFHLTLDNDLNSDIWAKKGEIVGYVCDEKSDLDEQN
;
A
#
# COMPACT_ATOMS: atom_id res chain seq x y z
N MET A 1 31.21 6.40 -28.86
CA MET A 1 30.02 7.26 -29.03
C MET A 1 29.04 6.86 -27.95
N ASP A 2 28.88 7.70 -26.93
CA ASP A 2 27.95 7.49 -25.82
C ASP A 2 26.52 7.76 -26.28
N TYR A 3 25.68 6.73 -26.30
CA TYR A 3 24.29 6.81 -26.74
C TYR A 3 23.34 7.44 -25.68
N HIS A 4 23.85 7.82 -24.51
CA HIS A 4 23.05 8.31 -23.36
C HIS A 4 23.29 9.78 -22.99
N LYS A 5 23.95 10.57 -23.85
CA LYS A 5 24.30 11.97 -23.55
C LYS A 5 23.27 13.02 -23.98
N GLU A 6 22.15 12.64 -24.58
CA GLU A 6 21.12 13.61 -24.99
C GLU A 6 19.80 13.34 -24.28
N LYS A 7 19.45 14.29 -23.41
CA LYS A 7 18.16 14.47 -22.70
C LYS A 7 18.00 13.72 -21.38
N TRP A 8 18.84 14.07 -20.41
CA TRP A 8 18.28 14.31 -19.08
C TRP A 8 17.36 15.53 -19.20
N LYS A 9 16.06 15.30 -19.35
CA LYS A 9 15.08 16.38 -19.21
C LYS A 9 15.24 16.93 -17.80
N LYS A 10 15.71 18.18 -17.72
CA LYS A 10 15.62 18.96 -16.49
C LYS A 10 14.13 19.16 -16.21
N ILE A 11 13.56 18.33 -15.34
CA ILE A 11 12.19 18.50 -14.84
C ILE A 11 12.18 19.86 -14.12
N GLN A 12 11.56 20.86 -14.76
CA GLN A 12 11.35 22.16 -14.14
C GLN A 12 10.04 22.08 -13.36
N PHE A 13 10.16 21.99 -12.04
CA PHE A 13 9.07 22.09 -11.06
C PHE A 13 8.48 23.50 -11.13
N LYS A 14 7.35 23.66 -11.82
CA LYS A 14 6.69 24.97 -11.93
C LYS A 14 5.57 25.20 -10.92
N ASP A 15 5.07 24.15 -10.30
CA ASP A 15 4.01 24.24 -9.31
C ASP A 15 4.47 23.59 -7.99
N ARG A 16 4.01 24.11 -6.86
CA ARG A 16 4.47 23.78 -5.49
C ARG A 16 4.11 22.35 -5.02
N ASP A 17 3.67 21.50 -5.95
CA ASP A 17 3.18 20.16 -5.72
C ASP A 17 4.11 19.17 -6.42
N TYR A 18 4.73 18.30 -5.63
CA TYR A 18 5.55 17.19 -6.05
C TYR A 18 4.74 15.91 -5.94
N TRP A 19 4.71 15.09 -6.96
CA TRP A 19 4.01 13.82 -6.92
C TRP A 19 4.83 12.71 -7.57
N GLU A 20 4.72 11.51 -7.02
CA GLU A 20 5.46 10.33 -7.44
C GLU A 20 4.62 9.08 -7.31
N ILE A 21 4.90 8.13 -8.18
CA ILE A 21 4.30 6.79 -8.17
C ILE A 21 5.43 5.82 -7.83
N TYR A 22 5.19 4.96 -6.85
CA TYR A 22 6.14 3.93 -6.47
C TYR A 22 5.52 2.54 -6.62
N SER A 23 6.27 1.66 -7.29
CA SER A 23 5.98 0.24 -7.30
C SER A 23 6.81 -0.51 -6.27
N GLN A 24 6.29 -1.62 -5.74
CA GLN A 24 7.00 -2.46 -4.79
C GLN A 24 8.32 -2.99 -5.34
N TYR A 25 8.44 -3.09 -6.67
CA TYR A 25 9.65 -3.53 -7.34
C TYR A 25 10.78 -2.49 -7.25
N ASP A 26 10.45 -1.22 -7.05
CA ASP A 26 11.40 -0.10 -6.99
C ASP A 26 11.75 0.31 -5.55
N ILE A 27 11.34 -0.48 -4.55
CA ILE A 27 11.56 -0.15 -3.13
C ILE A 27 13.04 0.06 -2.80
N ASN A 28 13.94 -0.75 -3.37
CA ASN A 28 15.37 -0.61 -3.10
C ASN A 28 15.91 0.73 -3.65
N ASP A 29 15.49 1.10 -4.86
CA ASP A 29 15.88 2.36 -5.50
C ASP A 29 15.29 3.56 -4.74
N LEU A 30 14.05 3.44 -4.28
CA LEU A 30 13.40 4.42 -3.40
C LEU A 30 14.17 4.59 -2.08
N VAL A 31 14.57 3.49 -1.44
CA VAL A 31 15.34 3.52 -0.20
C VAL A 31 16.72 4.16 -0.44
N GLU A 32 17.40 3.83 -1.52
CA GLU A 32 18.69 4.44 -1.88
C GLU A 32 18.55 5.95 -2.14
N PHE A 33 17.52 6.34 -2.90
CA PHE A 33 17.20 7.73 -3.19
C PHE A 33 16.93 8.53 -1.91
N LEU A 34 16.04 8.04 -1.04
CA LEU A 34 15.66 8.73 0.19
C LEU A 34 16.82 8.85 1.20
N ASN A 35 17.74 7.90 1.22
CA ASN A 35 18.89 7.93 2.13
C ASN A 35 19.98 8.93 1.70
N TYR A 36 19.87 9.56 0.52
CA TYR A 36 20.90 10.50 0.06
C TYR A 36 20.70 11.92 0.64
N PRO A 37 21.64 12.46 1.44
CA PRO A 37 21.43 13.69 2.22
C PRO A 37 21.12 14.96 1.42
N LEU A 38 21.44 14.99 0.13
CA LEU A 38 21.17 16.15 -0.73
C LEU A 38 19.67 16.36 -1.01
N HIS A 39 18.85 15.32 -0.93
CA HIS A 39 17.41 15.41 -1.22
C HIS A 39 16.60 16.04 -0.09
N TYR A 40 17.10 16.00 1.15
CA TYR A 40 16.40 16.60 2.30
C TYR A 40 16.13 18.11 2.14
N LYS A 41 17.01 18.85 1.44
CA LYS A 41 16.80 20.28 1.14
C LYS A 41 15.78 20.50 0.02
N GLN A 42 15.50 19.49 -0.79
CA GLN A 42 14.64 19.61 -1.97
C GLN A 42 13.16 19.64 -1.57
N PHE A 43 12.78 19.00 -0.46
CA PHE A 43 11.38 18.88 -0.05
C PHE A 43 10.82 20.05 0.78
N LYS A 44 11.65 21.06 1.09
CA LYS A 44 11.23 22.16 1.95
C LYS A 44 10.10 22.97 1.32
N ASP A 45 9.01 23.17 2.07
CA ASP A 45 7.83 23.94 1.69
C ASP A 45 7.08 23.41 0.43
N ILE A 46 7.26 22.10 0.14
CA ILE A 46 6.61 21.39 -0.98
C ILE A 46 5.45 20.54 -0.50
N ASN A 47 4.36 20.48 -1.27
CA ASN A 47 3.29 19.50 -1.07
C ASN A 47 3.69 18.20 -1.78
N ILE A 48 3.78 17.08 -1.06
CA ILE A 48 4.17 15.78 -1.63
C ILE A 48 2.95 14.87 -1.75
N LYS A 49 2.78 14.22 -2.90
CA LYS A 49 1.71 13.24 -3.15
C LYS A 49 2.33 11.94 -3.63
N ILE A 50 2.13 10.87 -2.88
CA ILE A 50 2.73 9.56 -3.15
C ILE A 50 1.61 8.59 -3.49
N ILE A 51 1.74 7.91 -4.61
CA ILE A 51 0.82 6.86 -5.05
C ILE A 51 1.58 5.54 -4.97
N ILE A 52 1.05 4.56 -4.25
CA ILE A 52 1.72 3.28 -3.97
C ILE A 52 0.89 2.11 -4.50
N ASP A 53 1.54 1.08 -5.04
CA ASP A 53 0.87 -0.14 -5.49
C ASP A 53 0.60 -1.12 -4.34
N LYS A 54 1.45 -1.12 -3.30
CA LYS A 54 1.38 -2.07 -2.19
C LYS A 54 1.64 -1.43 -0.83
N PRO A 55 0.96 -1.90 0.24
CA PRO A 55 1.15 -1.41 1.61
C PRO A 55 2.58 -1.45 2.16
N ILE A 56 3.42 -2.35 1.63
CA ILE A 56 4.82 -2.47 2.05
C ILE A 56 5.62 -1.18 1.80
N ILE A 57 5.28 -0.41 0.76
CA ILE A 57 5.92 0.89 0.48
C ILE A 57 5.60 1.87 1.61
N TYR A 58 4.35 1.90 2.10
CA TYR A 58 3.97 2.72 3.24
C TYR A 58 4.77 2.36 4.50
N GLU A 59 4.94 1.06 4.81
CA GLU A 59 5.76 0.62 5.95
C GLU A 59 7.19 1.16 5.86
N TYR A 60 7.80 1.15 4.66
CA TYR A 60 9.12 1.75 4.45
C TYR A 60 9.12 3.26 4.63
N LEU A 61 8.16 3.97 4.02
CA LEU A 61 8.03 5.43 4.13
C LEU A 61 7.82 5.85 5.58
N TYR A 62 7.03 5.09 6.36
CA TYR A 62 6.82 5.30 7.79
C TYR A 62 8.14 5.24 8.57
N LYS A 63 9.03 4.28 8.27
CA LYS A 63 10.34 4.14 8.95
C LYS A 63 11.26 5.33 8.68
N VAL A 64 11.13 5.95 7.51
CA VAL A 64 11.95 7.11 7.10
C VAL A 64 11.19 8.44 7.15
N GLN A 65 10.02 8.48 7.78
CA GLN A 65 9.12 9.66 7.79
C GLN A 65 9.81 10.97 8.20
N ASN A 66 10.84 10.87 9.04
CA ASN A 66 11.64 12.01 9.48
C ASN A 66 12.30 12.81 8.33
N LEU A 67 12.51 12.18 7.17
CA LEU A 67 13.02 12.82 5.96
C LEU A 67 12.06 13.86 5.39
N PHE A 68 10.76 13.71 5.65
CA PHE A 68 9.72 14.61 5.16
C PHE A 68 9.39 15.74 6.14
N LYS A 69 10.16 15.94 7.23
CA LYS A 69 9.87 16.97 8.25
C LYS A 69 9.74 18.42 7.76
N GLN A 70 10.30 18.73 6.59
CA GLN A 70 10.27 20.09 6.03
C GLN A 70 9.23 20.26 4.93
N VAL A 71 8.48 19.21 4.59
CA VAL A 71 7.38 19.31 3.62
C VAL A 71 6.28 20.21 4.16
N LYS A 72 5.56 20.85 3.25
CA LYS A 72 4.36 21.60 3.59
C LYS A 72 3.19 20.65 3.86
N SER A 73 3.00 19.66 2.99
CA SER A 73 2.03 18.59 3.15
C SER A 73 2.59 17.29 2.57
N ILE A 74 2.07 16.16 3.01
CA ILE A 74 2.36 14.86 2.42
C ILE A 74 1.12 13.99 2.43
N VAL A 75 0.82 13.32 1.33
CA VAL A 75 -0.30 12.40 1.20
C VAL A 75 0.19 11.10 0.55
N ILE A 76 -0.33 9.97 1.02
CA ILE A 76 -0.05 8.65 0.45
C ILE A 76 -1.40 7.95 0.17
N ILE A 77 -1.60 7.47 -1.06
CA ILE A 77 -2.79 6.73 -1.47
C ILE A 77 -2.42 5.48 -2.27
N ASP A 78 -3.34 4.52 -2.38
CA ASP A 78 -3.18 3.39 -3.31
C ASP A 78 -3.39 3.80 -4.77
N ILE A 79 -2.68 3.09 -5.65
CA ILE A 79 -2.73 3.29 -7.10
C ILE A 79 -4.09 2.93 -7.70
N GLU A 80 -4.80 1.96 -7.11
CA GLU A 80 -6.10 1.51 -7.59
C GLU A 80 -7.13 2.65 -7.58
N SER A 81 -7.20 3.40 -6.48
CA SER A 81 -8.05 4.58 -6.35
C SER A 81 -7.76 5.64 -7.41
N TRP A 82 -6.48 5.84 -7.73
CA TRP A 82 -6.06 6.80 -8.76
C TRP A 82 -6.37 6.31 -10.17
N ILE A 83 -6.17 5.02 -10.45
CA ILE A 83 -6.45 4.40 -11.75
C ILE A 83 -7.96 4.36 -12.01
N ILE A 84 -8.77 3.93 -11.06
CA ILE A 84 -10.23 3.84 -11.26
C ILE A 84 -10.85 5.22 -11.50
N ALA A 85 -10.42 6.23 -10.74
CA ALA A 85 -10.87 7.61 -10.94
C ALA A 85 -10.43 8.14 -12.32
N SER A 86 -9.19 7.90 -12.71
CA SER A 86 -8.67 8.33 -14.01
C SER A 86 -9.37 7.63 -15.17
N ALA A 87 -9.56 6.31 -15.09
CA ALA A 87 -10.25 5.52 -16.10
C ALA A 87 -11.69 5.99 -16.30
N TYR A 88 -12.42 6.20 -15.20
CA TYR A 88 -13.79 6.68 -15.23
C TYR A 88 -13.91 8.08 -15.84
N LEU A 89 -13.12 9.05 -15.34
CA LEU A 89 -13.18 10.44 -15.80
C LEU A 89 -12.73 10.60 -17.26
N LEU A 90 -11.82 9.74 -17.72
CA LEU A 90 -11.40 9.68 -19.13
C LEU A 90 -12.36 8.87 -20.02
N ASN A 91 -13.46 8.34 -19.46
CA ASN A 91 -14.44 7.49 -20.15
C ASN A 91 -13.77 6.28 -20.84
N LYS A 92 -12.81 5.64 -20.18
CA LYS A 92 -12.21 4.38 -20.67
C LYS A 92 -13.26 3.26 -20.62
N PRO A 93 -13.21 2.30 -21.57
CA PRO A 93 -14.11 1.15 -21.53
C PRO A 93 -13.86 0.32 -20.27
N LEU A 94 -14.93 -0.28 -19.73
CA LEU A 94 -14.82 -1.31 -18.71
C LEU A 94 -14.02 -2.51 -19.28
N GLY A 95 -13.26 -3.16 -18.41
CA GLY A 95 -12.36 -4.26 -18.77
C GLY A 95 -10.92 -3.99 -18.32
N HIS A 96 -9.98 -4.62 -19.01
CA HIS A 96 -8.56 -4.53 -18.69
C HIS A 96 -8.01 -3.14 -19.02
N ILE A 97 -7.33 -2.56 -18.04
CA ILE A 97 -6.58 -1.32 -18.11
C ILE A 97 -5.10 -1.65 -17.93
N GLU A 98 -4.26 -1.18 -18.84
CA GLU A 98 -2.81 -1.20 -18.69
C GLU A 98 -2.31 0.16 -18.20
N PHE A 99 -1.41 0.14 -17.22
CA PHE A 99 -0.72 1.31 -16.70
C PHE A 99 0.73 0.95 -16.34
N GLU A 100 1.69 1.53 -17.07
CA GLU A 100 3.14 1.34 -16.85
C GLU A 100 3.56 -0.14 -16.77
N GLY A 101 2.93 -1.00 -17.57
CA GLY A 101 3.17 -2.44 -17.65
C GLY A 101 2.41 -3.29 -16.62
N ALA A 102 1.65 -2.68 -15.71
CA ALA A 102 0.74 -3.39 -14.80
C ALA A 102 -0.70 -3.41 -15.36
N PHE A 103 -1.45 -4.46 -15.02
CA PHE A 103 -2.82 -4.66 -15.51
C PHE A 103 -3.83 -4.62 -14.37
N PHE A 104 -4.95 -3.95 -14.63
CA PHE A 104 -6.06 -3.80 -13.70
C PHE A 104 -7.36 -4.14 -14.43
N LEU A 105 -8.29 -4.79 -13.74
CA LEU A 105 -9.63 -5.04 -14.25
C LEU A 105 -10.58 -3.99 -13.66
N THR A 106 -11.22 -3.22 -14.53
CA THR A 106 -12.31 -2.30 -14.15
C THR A 106 -13.65 -2.92 -14.50
N GLN A 107 -14.59 -2.88 -13.57
CA GLN A 107 -15.93 -3.45 -13.75
C GLN A 107 -16.99 -2.57 -13.10
N GLN A 108 -18.23 -2.76 -13.51
CA GLN A 108 -19.38 -2.13 -12.89
C GLN A 108 -20.26 -3.21 -12.24
N ILE A 109 -20.41 -3.15 -10.92
CA ILE A 109 -21.30 -4.02 -10.15
C ILE A 109 -22.46 -3.17 -9.64
N GLY A 110 -23.62 -3.34 -10.28
CA GLY A 110 -24.77 -2.47 -10.03
C GLY A 110 -24.46 -1.01 -10.39
N ASP A 111 -24.52 -0.12 -9.41
CA ASP A 111 -24.23 1.30 -9.57
C ASP A 111 -22.79 1.67 -9.18
N ILE A 112 -21.96 0.70 -8.76
CA ILE A 112 -20.59 0.92 -8.28
C ILE A 112 -19.59 0.48 -9.35
N TYR A 113 -18.62 1.33 -9.62
CA TYR A 113 -17.41 1.03 -10.37
C TYR A 113 -16.35 0.49 -9.41
N GLU A 114 -15.79 -0.66 -9.75
CA GLU A 114 -14.76 -1.36 -9.00
C GLU A 114 -13.51 -1.56 -9.84
N ILE A 115 -12.39 -1.78 -9.14
CA ILE A 115 -11.09 -2.08 -9.72
C ILE A 115 -10.42 -3.20 -8.93
N SER A 116 -9.66 -4.04 -9.62
CA SER A 116 -8.77 -5.01 -8.99
C SER A 116 -7.52 -5.21 -9.84
N GLU A 117 -6.38 -5.48 -9.22
CA GLU A 117 -5.19 -6.00 -9.91
C GLU A 117 -5.53 -7.26 -10.73
N ALA A 118 -5.00 -7.36 -11.95
CA ALA A 118 -5.22 -8.47 -12.86
C ALA A 118 -3.90 -8.96 -13.46
N GLU A 119 -3.88 -10.23 -13.88
CA GLU A 119 -2.80 -10.74 -14.73
C GLU A 119 -2.90 -10.12 -16.14
N GLU A 120 -1.81 -10.18 -16.90
CA GLU A 120 -1.83 -9.77 -18.31
C GLU A 120 -2.89 -10.57 -19.07
N PRO A 121 -3.84 -9.92 -19.76
CA PRO A 121 -4.90 -10.63 -20.45
C PRO A 121 -4.37 -11.43 -21.64
N ASP A 122 -4.84 -12.66 -21.80
CA ASP A 122 -4.51 -13.55 -22.93
C ASP A 122 -4.89 -12.93 -24.30
N GLU A 123 -5.90 -12.06 -24.32
CA GLU A 123 -6.34 -11.32 -25.49
C GLU A 123 -5.87 -9.85 -25.42
N MET A 124 -5.31 -9.31 -26.51
CA MET A 124 -4.77 -7.94 -26.63
C MET A 124 -5.82 -6.79 -26.49
N SER A 125 -7.00 -7.06 -25.94
CA SER A 125 -8.07 -6.09 -25.75
C SER A 125 -7.94 -5.42 -24.37
N TYR A 126 -7.06 -4.43 -24.25
CA TYR A 126 -6.96 -3.57 -23.08
C TYR A 126 -6.90 -2.09 -23.47
N ALA A 127 -7.39 -1.22 -22.57
CA ALA A 127 -7.23 0.21 -22.71
C ALA A 127 -5.97 0.68 -21.97
N ILE A 128 -5.25 1.61 -22.56
CA ILE A 128 -4.02 2.15 -21.97
C ILE A 128 -4.34 3.45 -21.23
N LEU A 129 -3.82 3.56 -20.01
CA LEU A 129 -3.73 4.82 -19.26
C LEU A 129 -2.30 5.33 -19.29
N LYS A 130 -2.16 6.65 -19.47
CA LYS A 130 -0.88 7.32 -19.43
C LYS A 130 -0.84 8.22 -18.22
N ASP A 131 0.25 8.16 -17.47
CA ASP A 131 0.48 8.97 -16.28
C ASP A 131 0.13 10.46 -16.50
N LYS A 132 0.61 11.06 -17.59
CA LYS A 132 0.28 12.46 -17.92
C LYS A 132 -1.24 12.72 -18.04
N GLU A 133 -1.98 11.82 -18.66
CA GLU A 133 -3.44 11.96 -18.84
C GLU A 133 -4.17 11.81 -17.50
N CYS A 134 -3.76 10.84 -16.68
CA CYS A 134 -4.26 10.63 -15.32
C CYS A 134 -4.02 11.88 -14.44
N ASN A 135 -2.84 12.49 -14.52
CA ASN A 135 -2.56 13.70 -13.76
C ASN A 135 -3.37 14.90 -14.22
N GLU A 136 -3.54 15.08 -15.53
CA GLU A 136 -4.35 16.18 -16.05
C GLU A 136 -5.82 16.03 -15.68
N ILE A 137 -6.37 14.81 -15.74
CA ILE A 137 -7.78 14.58 -15.41
C ILE A 137 -8.05 14.73 -13.90
N ILE A 138 -7.15 14.24 -13.05
CA ILE A 138 -7.33 14.29 -11.58
C ILE A 138 -7.08 15.69 -11.02
N PHE A 139 -5.99 16.36 -11.40
CA PHE A 139 -5.58 17.60 -10.73
C PHE A 139 -6.05 18.90 -11.40
N LYS A 140 -6.52 18.84 -12.66
CA LYS A 140 -6.85 20.06 -13.42
C LYS A 140 -8.31 20.17 -13.83
N GLN A 141 -9.11 19.12 -13.64
CA GLN A 141 -10.54 19.20 -13.91
C GLN A 141 -11.32 19.49 -12.63
N ASP A 142 -12.48 20.11 -12.83
CA ASP A 142 -13.44 20.37 -11.77
C ASP A 142 -14.48 19.25 -11.80
N TYR A 143 -14.48 18.45 -10.75
CA TYR A 143 -15.42 17.35 -10.55
C TYR A 143 -15.70 17.19 -9.06
N ASN A 144 -16.93 16.78 -8.74
CA ASN A 144 -17.31 16.49 -7.37
C ASN A 144 -17.03 15.02 -7.06
N ILE A 145 -16.10 14.77 -6.14
CA ILE A 145 -15.68 13.43 -5.74
C ILE A 145 -16.85 12.63 -5.13
N GLU A 146 -17.81 13.31 -4.50
CA GLU A 146 -18.99 12.65 -3.91
C GLU A 146 -19.88 12.01 -4.97
N ASP A 147 -19.93 12.58 -6.17
CA ASP A 147 -20.79 12.14 -7.27
C ASP A 147 -20.18 10.98 -8.07
N LEU A 148 -18.91 10.64 -7.82
CA LEU A 148 -18.25 9.52 -8.49
C LEU A 148 -18.87 8.19 -8.04
N PRO A 149 -19.10 7.22 -8.93
CA PRO A 149 -19.77 5.97 -8.59
C PRO A 149 -18.81 4.94 -7.98
N PHE A 150 -18.01 5.32 -6.98
CA PHE A 150 -17.00 4.45 -6.36
C PHE A 150 -17.38 4.09 -4.93
N GLU A 151 -16.75 3.04 -4.40
CA GLU A 151 -16.73 2.80 -2.97
C GLU A 151 -16.10 3.98 -2.20
N LYS A 152 -16.49 4.11 -0.93
CA LYS A 152 -16.05 5.20 -0.06
C LYS A 152 -14.52 5.28 0.06
N ILE A 153 -13.84 4.13 0.08
CA ILE A 153 -12.37 4.06 0.18
C ILE A 153 -11.69 4.86 -0.95
N HIS A 154 -12.13 4.67 -2.19
CA HIS A 154 -11.57 5.36 -3.34
C HIS A 154 -11.88 6.86 -3.31
N LYS A 155 -13.11 7.24 -2.92
CA LYS A 155 -13.49 8.66 -2.76
C LYS A 155 -12.62 9.35 -1.72
N ASP A 156 -12.45 8.74 -0.56
CA ASP A 156 -11.65 9.29 0.54
C ASP A 156 -10.18 9.42 0.14
N ASN A 157 -9.64 8.46 -0.60
CA ASN A 157 -8.29 8.55 -1.15
C ASN A 157 -8.13 9.69 -2.17
N ILE A 158 -9.06 9.84 -3.11
CA ILE A 158 -9.00 10.96 -4.07
C ILE A 158 -9.16 12.32 -3.38
N LYS A 159 -10.02 12.43 -2.36
CA LYS A 159 -10.10 13.65 -1.53
C LYS A 159 -8.79 13.96 -0.87
N ARG A 160 -8.18 12.97 -0.20
CA ARG A 160 -6.86 13.12 0.43
C ARG A 160 -5.82 13.56 -0.57
N LEU A 161 -5.78 12.95 -1.76
CA LEU A 161 -4.83 13.30 -2.82
C LEU A 161 -4.96 14.76 -3.25
N LEU A 162 -6.17 15.32 -3.23
CA LEU A 162 -6.44 16.72 -3.58
C LEU A 162 -6.28 17.68 -2.40
N ASP A 163 -6.16 17.17 -1.17
CA ASP A 163 -5.97 17.95 0.04
C ASP A 163 -4.48 18.30 0.27
N ASN A 164 -4.18 19.59 0.26
CA ASN A 164 -2.84 20.13 0.50
C ASN A 164 -2.62 20.60 1.97
N THR A 165 -3.46 20.13 2.91
CA THR A 165 -3.38 20.48 4.33
C THR A 165 -2.87 19.34 5.22
N LEU A 166 -2.80 18.11 4.69
CA LEU A 166 -2.39 16.93 5.45
C LEU A 166 -0.91 16.97 5.81
N ASP A 167 -0.62 16.96 7.12
CA ASP A 167 0.73 17.02 7.65
C ASP A 167 1.35 15.62 7.81
N LEU A 168 2.61 15.61 8.25
CA LEU A 168 3.36 14.37 8.48
C LEU A 168 2.70 13.48 9.55
N LYS A 169 2.16 14.08 10.62
CA LYS A 169 1.60 13.35 11.75
C LYS A 169 0.30 12.66 11.35
N THR A 170 -0.56 13.35 10.60
CA THR A 170 -1.81 12.80 10.08
C THR A 170 -1.56 11.68 9.07
N THR A 171 -0.59 11.87 8.15
CA THR A 171 -0.30 10.87 7.10
C THR A 171 0.39 9.61 7.64
N PHE A 172 1.24 9.76 8.66
CA PHE A 172 1.92 8.65 9.33
C PHE A 172 1.32 8.35 10.72
N ASN A 173 0.00 8.52 10.89
CA ASN A 173 -0.68 8.25 12.16
C ASN A 173 -0.82 6.75 12.50
N LYS A 174 -0.57 5.87 11.52
CA LYS A 174 -0.71 4.42 11.66
C LYS A 174 0.59 3.72 11.31
N PHE A 175 1.00 2.77 12.14
CA PHE A 175 2.01 1.78 11.79
C PHE A 175 1.30 0.53 11.27
N LEU A 176 1.45 0.22 9.97
CA LEU A 176 0.83 -0.96 9.38
C LEU A 176 1.56 -2.25 9.80
N VAL A 177 0.78 -3.26 10.18
CA VAL A 177 1.28 -4.59 10.53
C VAL A 177 1.03 -5.52 9.35
N LEU A 178 2.06 -5.74 8.54
CA LEU A 178 1.98 -6.64 7.39
C LEU A 178 2.31 -8.08 7.76
N SER A 179 1.61 -9.02 7.13
CA SER A 179 1.93 -10.44 7.27
C SER A 179 3.25 -10.78 6.55
N PRO A 180 4.24 -11.39 7.23
CA PRO A 180 5.53 -11.71 6.63
C PRO A 180 5.48 -12.88 5.64
N ALA A 181 4.42 -13.70 5.70
CA ALA A 181 4.24 -14.90 4.90
C ALA A 181 2.74 -15.16 4.65
N THR A 182 2.42 -16.14 3.83
CA THR A 182 1.04 -16.63 3.73
C THR A 182 0.78 -17.60 4.87
N ILE A 183 0.08 -17.14 5.90
CA ILE A 183 -0.19 -17.84 7.16
C ILE A 183 -1.59 -18.44 7.13
N ARG A 184 -1.72 -19.67 7.63
CA ARG A 184 -2.95 -20.46 7.64
C ARG A 184 -3.44 -20.72 9.06
N TYR A 185 -4.72 -21.04 9.21
CA TYR A 185 -5.24 -21.53 10.49
C TYR A 185 -4.87 -22.99 10.77
N GLY A 186 -4.53 -23.77 9.73
CA GLY A 186 -4.17 -25.19 9.86
C GLY A 186 -3.16 -25.67 8.82
N TYR A 187 -2.56 -26.84 9.09
CA TYR A 187 -1.62 -27.49 8.17
C TYR A 187 -2.35 -28.02 6.94
N GLN A 188 -1.76 -27.85 5.75
CA GLN A 188 -2.30 -28.50 4.57
C GLN A 188 -2.13 -30.03 4.68
N THR A 189 -3.11 -30.80 4.20
CA THR A 189 -3.03 -32.28 4.18
C THR A 189 -2.41 -32.84 2.91
N LYS A 190 -2.17 -32.01 1.88
CA LYS A 190 -1.60 -32.44 0.60
C LYS A 190 -0.11 -32.79 0.74
N LYS A 191 0.26 -33.99 0.27
CA LYS A 191 1.65 -34.46 0.22
C LYS A 191 2.37 -33.85 -0.98
N HIS A 192 3.37 -33.01 -0.71
CA HIS A 192 4.30 -32.48 -1.71
C HIS A 192 5.75 -32.79 -1.29
N PHE A 193 6.66 -32.94 -2.27
CA PHE A 193 8.08 -33.26 -2.04
C PHE A 193 8.85 -32.13 -1.36
N PHE A 194 8.46 -30.89 -1.64
CA PHE A 194 8.83 -29.69 -0.89
C PHE A 194 7.55 -28.98 -0.50
N LYS A 195 7.45 -28.62 0.78
CA LYS A 195 6.27 -27.96 1.32
C LYS A 195 6.68 -27.00 2.42
N VAL A 196 6.15 -25.78 2.36
CA VAL A 196 6.26 -24.79 3.42
C VAL A 196 4.85 -24.57 3.96
N ASP A 197 4.65 -24.88 5.24
CA ASP A 197 3.41 -24.58 5.96
C ASP A 197 3.70 -23.54 7.03
N ASP A 198 3.12 -22.36 6.87
CA ASP A 198 3.09 -21.33 7.90
C ASP A 198 1.73 -21.36 8.59
N VAL A 199 1.70 -21.72 9.87
CA VAL A 199 0.46 -21.93 10.64
C VAL A 199 0.41 -20.99 11.83
N LEU A 200 -0.64 -20.18 11.92
CA LEU A 200 -0.89 -19.25 13.01
C LEU A 200 -0.93 -20.00 14.34
N ILE A 201 -0.29 -19.44 15.37
CA ILE A 201 -0.48 -19.84 16.76
C ILE A 201 -1.53 -18.89 17.32
N ILE A 202 -2.80 -19.31 17.30
CA ILE A 202 -3.95 -18.44 17.59
C ILE A 202 -3.85 -17.83 18.98
N GLU A 203 -3.34 -18.57 19.97
CA GLU A 203 -3.18 -18.11 21.35
C GLU A 203 -2.12 -17.01 21.50
N SER A 204 -1.28 -16.80 20.48
CA SER A 204 -0.31 -15.71 20.44
C SER A 204 -0.83 -14.46 19.74
N LEU A 205 -1.99 -14.54 19.09
CA LEU A 205 -2.60 -13.40 18.42
C LEU A 205 -3.07 -12.42 19.47
N LYS A 206 -2.56 -11.20 19.36
CA LYS A 206 -2.91 -10.12 20.24
C LYS A 206 -4.35 -9.65 19.97
N GLU A 207 -5.07 -9.34 21.05
CA GLU A 207 -6.46 -8.90 20.98
C GLU A 207 -6.61 -7.53 20.29
N HIS A 208 -7.70 -7.38 19.54
CA HIS A 208 -8.11 -6.10 18.96
C HIS A 208 -8.37 -5.06 20.07
N LEU A 209 -7.95 -3.82 19.86
CA LEU A 209 -7.98 -2.70 20.82
C LEU A 209 -7.10 -2.86 22.06
N SER A 210 -6.11 -3.76 22.02
CA SER A 210 -5.14 -3.84 23.10
C SER A 210 -4.03 -2.81 22.93
N HIS A 211 -3.59 -2.23 24.06
CA HIS A 211 -2.40 -1.40 24.09
C HIS A 211 -1.14 -2.26 23.97
N ILE A 212 -0.21 -1.82 23.13
CA ILE A 212 1.01 -2.53 22.73
C ILE A 212 2.23 -1.67 22.98
N GLU A 213 3.22 -2.27 23.64
CA GLU A 213 4.55 -1.68 23.74
C GLU A 213 5.41 -2.04 22.53
N LYS A 214 6.39 -1.18 22.22
CA LYS A 214 7.39 -1.51 21.21
C LYS A 214 8.11 -2.82 21.57
N GLU A 215 8.38 -3.67 20.58
CA GLU A 215 8.94 -5.02 20.68
C GLU A 215 8.00 -6.09 21.26
N GLU A 216 6.77 -5.74 21.65
CA GLU A 216 5.78 -6.72 22.08
C GLU A 216 5.31 -7.58 20.90
N ILE A 217 4.99 -8.85 21.19
CA ILE A 217 4.56 -9.82 20.17
C ILE A 217 3.10 -9.55 19.80
N LEU A 218 2.86 -9.32 18.51
CA LEU A 218 1.52 -9.13 17.95
C LEU A 218 0.88 -10.46 17.55
N PHE A 219 1.66 -11.36 16.97
CA PHE A 219 1.28 -12.74 16.69
C PHE A 219 2.52 -13.58 16.42
N SER A 220 2.38 -14.89 16.51
CA SER A 220 3.39 -15.87 16.13
C SER A 220 2.80 -16.94 15.24
N TYR A 221 3.65 -17.52 14.39
CA TYR A 221 3.30 -18.65 13.56
C TYR A 221 4.42 -19.69 13.58
N THR A 222 4.02 -20.94 13.36
CA THR A 222 4.94 -22.02 13.06
C THR A 222 5.33 -21.92 11.60
N HIS A 223 6.63 -21.91 11.32
CA HIS A 223 7.20 -22.17 10.00
C HIS A 223 7.68 -23.61 9.93
N GLU A 224 7.02 -24.44 9.12
CA GLU A 224 7.40 -25.84 8.88
C GLU A 224 7.85 -26.04 7.42
N VAL A 225 9.09 -26.48 7.24
CA VAL A 225 9.64 -26.87 5.93
C VAL A 225 9.77 -28.38 5.88
N THR A 226 9.09 -29.00 4.92
CA THR A 226 9.30 -30.40 4.57
C THR A 226 10.35 -30.49 3.45
N LYS A 227 11.48 -31.12 3.77
CA LYS A 227 12.60 -31.39 2.86
C LYS A 227 12.51 -32.81 2.28
N LEU A 228 13.42 -33.13 1.35
CA LEU A 228 13.61 -34.48 0.81
C LEU A 228 13.65 -35.54 1.92
N PHE A 229 13.06 -36.70 1.65
CA PHE A 229 12.87 -37.81 2.59
C PHE A 229 11.95 -37.50 3.80
N ASN A 230 11.00 -36.56 3.64
CA ASN A 230 10.04 -36.16 4.68
C ASN A 230 10.70 -35.65 5.98
N ARG A 231 11.94 -35.13 5.90
CA ARG A 231 12.56 -34.47 7.04
C ARG A 231 11.88 -33.11 7.25
N LYS A 232 11.38 -32.88 8.46
CA LYS A 232 10.71 -31.63 8.83
C LYS A 232 11.63 -30.75 9.65
N GLU A 233 11.71 -29.49 9.29
CA GLU A 233 12.32 -28.44 10.10
C GLU A 233 11.23 -27.48 10.55
N LYS A 234 11.12 -27.26 11.86
CA LYS A 234 10.06 -26.46 12.47
C LYS A 234 10.68 -25.33 13.29
N LYS A 235 10.24 -24.10 13.06
CA LYS A 235 10.64 -22.93 13.83
C LYS A 235 9.41 -22.09 14.17
N VAL A 236 9.40 -21.44 15.34
CA VAL A 236 8.40 -20.42 15.67
C VAL A 236 8.96 -19.05 15.27
N ILE A 237 8.16 -18.28 14.55
CA ILE A 237 8.47 -16.91 14.14
C ILE A 237 7.42 -15.99 14.78
N SER A 238 7.87 -14.92 15.41
CA SER A 238 7.01 -13.92 16.05
C SER A 238 7.12 -12.60 15.31
N LYS A 239 5.98 -12.00 14.96
CA LYS A 239 5.89 -10.61 14.50
C LYS A 239 5.78 -9.73 15.75
N LYS A 240 6.74 -8.83 15.91
CA LYS A 240 6.76 -7.84 16.98
C LYS A 240 6.29 -6.49 16.48
N SER A 241 5.75 -5.69 17.39
CA SER A 241 5.43 -4.30 17.09
C SER A 241 6.69 -3.45 17.02
N GLU A 242 6.80 -2.59 16.00
CA GLU A 242 7.87 -1.58 15.93
C GLU A 242 7.43 -0.22 16.51
N ALA A 243 6.15 -0.10 16.86
CA ALA A 243 5.51 1.09 17.39
C ALA A 243 4.78 0.80 18.72
N GLU A 244 4.58 1.83 19.52
CA GLU A 244 3.74 1.81 20.72
C GLU A 244 2.37 2.42 20.38
N GLY A 245 1.29 1.90 20.96
CA GLY A 245 -0.07 2.41 20.74
C GLY A 245 -1.15 1.35 20.88
N THR A 246 -2.34 1.62 20.36
CA THR A 246 -3.45 0.66 20.31
C THR A 246 -3.38 -0.15 19.02
N PHE A 247 -3.48 -1.47 19.16
CA PHE A 247 -3.51 -2.39 18.03
C PHE A 247 -4.94 -2.63 17.53
N HIS A 248 -5.18 -2.30 16.26
CA HIS A 248 -6.40 -2.58 15.55
C HIS A 248 -6.18 -3.73 14.57
N LEU A 249 -6.65 -4.92 14.92
CA LEU A 249 -6.79 -6.03 13.97
C LEU A 249 -7.81 -5.67 12.87
N THR A 250 -7.44 -5.86 11.60
CA THR A 250 -8.30 -5.55 10.43
C THR A 250 -8.83 -6.78 9.71
N LEU A 251 -8.21 -7.94 9.92
CA LEU A 251 -8.68 -9.18 9.33
C LEU A 251 -9.89 -9.70 10.10
N ASP A 252 -10.98 -9.96 9.39
CA ASP A 252 -12.07 -10.75 9.93
C ASP A 252 -11.54 -12.15 10.20
N ASN A 253 -11.66 -12.60 11.45
CA ASN A 253 -11.26 -13.96 11.85
C ASN A 253 -12.26 -14.99 11.31
N ASP A 254 -12.41 -15.08 10.00
CA ASP A 254 -13.22 -16.12 9.36
C ASP A 254 -12.44 -17.44 9.40
N LEU A 255 -12.69 -18.21 10.46
CA LEU A 255 -12.12 -19.54 10.67
C LEU A 255 -12.58 -20.56 9.61
N ASN A 256 -13.52 -20.21 8.72
CA ASN A 256 -13.90 -21.04 7.59
C ASN A 256 -12.96 -20.88 6.39
N SER A 257 -12.11 -19.85 6.38
CA SER A 257 -11.02 -19.72 5.41
C SER A 257 -9.84 -20.63 5.79
N ASP A 258 -9.21 -21.27 4.81
CA ASP A 258 -7.95 -22.01 5.02
C ASP A 258 -6.75 -21.06 5.26
N ILE A 259 -6.87 -19.80 4.86
CA ILE A 259 -5.81 -18.79 4.92
C ILE A 259 -6.23 -17.72 5.91
N TRP A 260 -5.38 -17.46 6.90
CA TRP A 260 -5.56 -16.36 7.83
C TRP A 260 -5.10 -15.04 7.22
N ALA A 261 -3.88 -15.01 6.67
CA ALA A 261 -3.33 -13.81 6.03
C ALA A 261 -2.39 -14.21 4.88
N LYS A 262 -2.42 -13.50 3.76
CA LYS A 262 -1.46 -13.64 2.65
C LYS A 262 -0.20 -12.82 2.94
N LYS A 263 0.93 -13.22 2.36
CA LYS A 263 2.17 -12.44 2.45
C LYS A 263 1.95 -11.01 1.95
N GLY A 264 2.35 -10.01 2.75
CA GLY A 264 2.22 -8.59 2.44
C GLY A 264 0.83 -7.99 2.72
N GLU A 265 -0.15 -8.81 3.11
CA GLU A 265 -1.49 -8.33 3.50
C GLU A 265 -1.43 -7.59 4.84
N ILE A 266 -2.28 -6.56 4.98
CA ILE A 266 -2.42 -5.80 6.23
C ILE A 266 -3.21 -6.66 7.23
N VAL A 267 -2.53 -7.12 8.27
CA VAL A 267 -3.14 -7.85 9.39
C VAL A 267 -3.87 -6.90 10.32
N GLY A 268 -3.28 -5.71 10.50
CA GLY A 268 -3.81 -4.67 11.36
C GLY A 268 -2.91 -3.43 11.33
N TYR A 269 -3.13 -2.53 12.27
CA TYR A 269 -2.27 -1.37 12.47
C TYR A 269 -2.16 -1.00 13.95
N VAL A 270 -1.08 -0.31 14.30
CA VAL A 270 -0.88 0.31 15.61
C VAL A 270 -0.97 1.83 15.44
N CYS A 271 -1.76 2.50 16.26
CA CYS A 271 -1.85 3.97 16.26
C CYS A 271 -1.87 4.53 17.68
N ASP A 272 -1.46 5.78 17.82
CA ASP A 272 -1.48 6.49 19.11
C ASP A 272 -2.87 7.14 19.29
N GLU A 273 -3.71 6.58 20.17
CA GLU A 273 -5.09 7.04 20.42
C GLU A 273 -5.18 8.51 20.87
N LYS A 274 -4.08 9.13 21.31
CA LYS A 274 -4.06 10.57 21.60
C LYS A 274 -4.27 11.45 20.36
N SER A 275 -4.24 10.88 19.14
CA SER A 275 -4.45 11.63 17.89
C SER A 275 -5.91 11.74 17.45
N ASP A 276 -6.82 10.86 17.90
CA ASP A 276 -8.22 10.86 17.47
C ASP A 276 -9.14 11.77 18.32
N LEU A 277 -8.69 12.15 19.52
CA LEU A 277 -9.47 13.05 20.41
C LEU A 277 -9.40 14.54 20.03
N ASP A 278 -8.46 14.91 19.16
CA ASP A 278 -8.32 16.29 18.66
C ASP A 278 -9.11 16.53 17.35
N GLU A 279 -9.64 15.49 16.70
CA GLU A 279 -10.50 15.64 15.50
C GLU A 279 -12.01 15.69 15.82
N GLN A 280 -12.39 15.55 17.10
CA GLN A 280 -13.80 15.58 17.56
C GLN A 280 -14.14 16.77 18.46
N ASN A 281 -13.25 17.75 18.63
CA ASN A 281 -13.49 18.97 19.42
C ASN A 281 -13.32 20.26 18.62
#